data_AF-A0A354Z6D9-F1
#
_entry.id   AF-A0A354Z6D9-F1
#
_cell.length_a   1.000
_cell.length_b   1.000
_cell.length_c   1.000
_cell.angle_alpha   90.00
_cell.angle_beta   90.00
_cell.angle_gamma   90.00
#
_symmetry.space_group_name_H-M   'P 1'
#
loop_
_entity.id
_entity.type
_entity.pdbx_description
1 polymer ?
#
loop_
_entity_poly.entity_id
_entity_poly.type
_entity_poly.pdbx_seq_one_letter_code
_entity_poly.pdbx_strand_id
1 'polypeptide(L)'
;LLAGTRNRPAATEFVFLVGIPTMFAASAYALLEYALSPGHSNEHWGHLTAAFVAASATGFIAVRWLLGFIRSHSYRPFAVYRIALGAALLLWLA
;
A
#
# COMPACT_ATOMS: atom_id res chain seq x y z
N LEU A 1 8.71 16.20 -5.50
CA LEU A 1 9.66 16.06 -6.64
C LEU A 1 9.31 16.98 -7.80
N LEU A 2 8.08 16.93 -8.36
CA LEU A 2 7.66 17.87 -9.41
C LEU A 2 7.36 19.29 -8.88
N ALA A 3 6.84 19.40 -7.65
CA ALA A 3 6.58 20.67 -6.96
C ALA A 3 7.83 21.30 -6.29
N GLY A 4 9.04 21.01 -6.76
CA GLY A 4 10.27 21.67 -6.27
C GLY A 4 10.89 21.14 -4.96
N THR A 5 10.26 20.18 -4.27
CA THR A 5 10.86 19.54 -3.08
C THR A 5 12.08 18.69 -3.46
N ARG A 6 13.29 19.20 -3.22
CA ARG A 6 14.57 18.58 -3.60
C ARG A 6 15.00 17.44 -2.65
N ASN A 7 14.41 17.38 -1.45
CA ASN A 7 14.69 16.36 -0.45
C ASN A 7 13.79 15.13 -0.65
N ARG A 8 14.34 14.09 -1.31
CA ARG A 8 13.63 12.84 -1.64
C ARG A 8 13.11 12.10 -0.40
N PRO A 9 13.91 11.91 0.68
CA PRO A 9 13.42 11.37 1.94
C PRO A 9 12.22 12.11 2.52
N ALA A 10 12.29 13.44 2.61
CA ALA A 10 11.22 14.25 3.21
C ALA A 10 9.91 14.18 2.40
N ALA A 11 10.00 14.12 1.07
CA ALA A 11 8.82 13.93 0.22
C ALA A 11 8.15 12.57 0.47
N THR A 12 8.93 11.51 0.67
CA THR A 12 8.40 10.17 0.98
C THR A 12 7.75 10.13 2.36
N GLU A 13 8.38 10.74 3.36
CA GLU A 13 7.82 10.82 4.73
C GLU A 13 6.50 11.61 4.77
N PHE A 14 6.43 12.73 4.06
CA PHE A 14 5.19 13.50 3.91
C PHE A 14 4.08 12.65 3.28
N VAL A 15 4.38 11.89 2.21
CA VAL A 15 3.40 10.99 1.58
C VAL A 15 2.94 9.90 2.56
N PHE A 16 3.83 9.37 3.40
CA PHE A 16 3.43 8.41 4.45
C PHE A 16 2.51 9.04 5.49
N LEU A 17 2.81 10.26 5.95
CA LEU A 17 1.97 10.97 6.90
C LEU A 17 0.57 11.25 6.34
N VAL A 18 0.47 11.64 5.06
CA VAL A 18 -0.81 11.80 4.35
C VAL A 18 -1.49 10.45 4.08
N GLY A 19 -0.70 9.39 3.92
CA GLY A 19 -1.19 8.02 3.77
C GLY A 19 -1.97 7.51 4.97
N ILE A 20 -1.60 7.90 6.20
CA ILE A 20 -2.27 7.44 7.44
C ILE A 20 -3.78 7.80 7.46
N PRO A 21 -4.19 9.08 7.38
CA PRO A 21 -5.61 9.43 7.44
C PRO A 21 -6.39 8.90 6.23
N THR A 22 -5.77 8.85 5.05
CA THR A 22 -6.43 8.38 3.83
C THR A 22 -6.70 6.88 3.85
N MET A 23 -5.70 6.06 4.23
CA MET A 23 -5.85 4.62 4.35
C MET A 23 -6.77 4.24 5.51
N PHE A 24 -6.73 4.97 6.62
CA PHE A 24 -7.64 4.73 7.75
C PHE A 24 -9.09 5.00 7.35
N ALA A 25 -9.36 6.13 6.68
CA ALA A 25 -10.69 6.45 6.16
C ALA A 25 -11.18 5.39 5.15
N ALA A 26 -10.33 5.00 4.19
CA ALA A 26 -10.68 3.97 3.21
C ALA A 26 -10.96 2.61 3.85
N SER A 27 -10.16 2.20 4.85
CA SER A 27 -10.34 0.94 5.56
C SER A 27 -11.62 0.93 6.40
N ALA A 28 -11.91 2.03 7.11
CA ALA A 28 -13.14 2.18 7.87
C ALA A 28 -14.38 2.16 6.97
N TYR A 29 -14.31 2.81 5.81
CA TYR A 29 -15.37 2.79 4.81
C TYR A 29 -15.61 1.37 4.27
N ALA A 30 -14.54 0.64 3.91
CA ALA A 30 -14.65 -0.74 3.43
C ALA A 30 -15.26 -1.68 4.49
N LEU A 31 -14.91 -1.52 5.77
CA LEU A 31 -15.52 -2.29 6.86
C LEU A 31 -17.00 -1.95 7.05
N LEU A 32 -17.38 -0.67 6.91
CA LEU A 32 -18.77 -0.24 7.00
C LEU A 32 -19.60 -0.80 5.85
N GLU A 33 -19.08 -0.73 4.62
CA GLU A 33 -19.72 -1.29 3.42
C GLU A 33 -19.91 -2.81 3.55
N TYR A 34 -18.90 -3.49 4.06
CA TYR A 34 -18.97 -4.92 4.38
C TYR A 34 -20.06 -5.23 5.43
N ALA A 35 -20.12 -4.46 6.52
CA ALA A 35 -21.11 -4.67 7.59
C ALA A 35 -22.56 -4.38 7.15
N LEU A 36 -22.75 -3.46 6.20
CA LEU A 36 -24.07 -3.09 5.68
C LEU A 36 -24.53 -4.00 4.53
N SER A 37 -23.63 -4.80 3.95
CA SER A 37 -23.94 -5.66 2.82
C SER A 37 -24.71 -6.91 3.27
N PRO A 38 -25.92 -7.18 2.73
CA PRO A 38 -26.73 -8.33 3.13
C PRO A 38 -26.09 -9.64 2.63
N GLY A 39 -25.92 -10.63 3.51
CA GLY A 39 -25.43 -11.98 3.16
C GLY A 39 -24.17 -12.48 3.89
N HIS A 40 -23.55 -11.66 4.74
CA HIS A 40 -22.26 -11.93 5.38
C HIS A 40 -22.34 -12.71 6.71
N SER A 41 -23.16 -13.76 6.79
CA SER A 41 -23.43 -14.49 8.04
C SER A 41 -22.34 -15.47 8.49
N ASN A 42 -21.25 -15.67 7.71
CA ASN A 42 -20.20 -16.66 8.01
C ASN A 42 -18.78 -16.10 7.87
N GLU A 43 -18.52 -14.89 8.36
CA GLU A 43 -17.15 -14.37 8.32
C GLU A 43 -16.27 -15.05 9.38
N HIS A 44 -15.18 -15.65 8.92
CA HIS A 44 -14.20 -16.27 9.80
C HIS A 44 -13.26 -15.20 10.38
N TRP A 45 -13.66 -14.61 11.50
CA TRP A 45 -12.88 -13.61 12.25
C TRP A 45 -11.42 -14.04 12.55
N GLY A 46 -11.16 -15.35 12.68
CA GLY A 46 -9.80 -15.88 12.83
C GLY A 46 -8.91 -15.66 11.59
N HIS A 47 -9.45 -15.82 10.38
CA HIS A 47 -8.72 -15.54 9.15
C HIS A 47 -8.49 -14.05 8.95
N LEU A 48 -9.50 -13.22 9.24
CA LEU A 48 -9.38 -11.77 9.17
C LEU A 48 -8.27 -11.24 10.09
N THR A 49 -8.25 -11.67 11.34
CA THR A 49 -7.23 -11.25 12.32
C THR A 49 -5.83 -11.75 11.94
N ALA A 50 -5.71 -13.00 11.48
CA ALA A 50 -4.43 -13.54 11.00
C ALA A 50 -3.90 -12.76 9.77
N ALA A 51 -4.76 -12.51 8.77
CA ALA A 51 -4.41 -11.72 7.60
C ALA A 51 -4.05 -10.27 7.97
N PHE A 52 -4.78 -9.66 8.91
CA PHE A 52 -4.50 -8.32 9.41
C PHE A 52 -3.12 -8.23 10.07
N VAL A 53 -2.77 -9.18 10.94
CA VAL A 53 -1.46 -9.22 11.60
C VAL A 53 -0.35 -9.46 10.58
N ALA A 54 -0.54 -10.40 9.65
CA ALA A 54 0.44 -10.67 8.59
C ALA A 54 0.66 -9.44 7.70
N ALA A 55 -0.40 -8.76 7.28
CA ALA A 55 -0.35 -7.54 6.48
C ALA A 55 0.31 -6.37 7.24
N SER A 56 -0.02 -6.20 8.53
CA SER A 56 0.57 -5.16 9.37
C SER A 56 2.08 -5.36 9.56
N ALA A 57 2.51 -6.59 9.84
CA ALA A 57 3.92 -6.93 10.01
C ALA A 57 4.72 -6.74 8.71
N THR A 58 4.22 -7.28 7.60
CA THR A 58 4.87 -7.16 6.29
C THR A 58 4.89 -5.70 5.80
N GLY A 59 3.82 -4.95 6.01
CA GLY A 59 3.72 -3.53 5.71
C GLY A 59 4.77 -2.70 6.46
N PHE A 60 4.90 -2.91 7.77
CA PHE A 60 5.90 -2.20 8.57
C PHE A 60 7.34 -2.49 8.12
N ILE A 61 7.65 -3.77 7.85
CA ILE A 61 8.95 -4.20 7.32
C ILE A 61 9.23 -3.55 5.97
N ALA A 62 8.25 -3.56 5.06
CA ALA A 62 8.36 -2.99 3.72
C ALA A 62 8.61 -1.48 3.77
N VAL A 63 7.89 -0.73 4.62
CA VAL A 63 8.08 0.71 4.79
C VAL A 63 9.48 1.02 5.31
N ARG A 64 9.91 0.33 6.36
CA ARG A 64 11.26 0.52 6.93
C ARG A 64 12.35 0.24 5.90
N TRP A 65 12.21 -0.84 5.14
CA TRP A 65 13.15 -1.20 4.08
C TRP A 65 13.15 -0.15 2.95
N LEU A 66 11.98 0.28 2.50
CA LEU A 66 11.82 1.24 1.42
C LEU A 66 12.43 2.61 1.77
N LEU A 67 12.19 3.11 2.99
CA LEU A 67 12.81 4.34 3.48
C LEU A 67 14.34 4.24 3.52
N GLY A 68 14.89 3.06 3.83
CA GLY A 68 16.33 2.77 3.73
C GLY A 68 16.85 2.76 2.29
N PHE A 69 16.12 2.11 1.38
CA PHE A 69 16.49 1.97 -0.03
C PHE A 69 16.51 3.33 -0.76
N ILE A 70 15.49 4.17 -0.55
CA ILE A 70 15.33 5.47 -1.22
C ILE A 70 16.45 6.46 -0.85
N ARG A 71 17.08 6.29 0.33
CA ARG A 71 18.20 7.14 0.76
C ARG A 71 19.45 6.94 -0.11
N SER A 72 19.67 5.74 -0.64
CA SER A 72 20.88 5.38 -1.40
C SER A 72 20.62 5.11 -2.89
N HIS A 73 19.40 4.76 -3.28
CA HIS A 73 19.07 4.35 -4.64
C HIS A 73 18.00 5.26 -5.30
N SER A 74 18.08 5.36 -6.62
CA SER A 74 17.08 6.07 -7.43
C SER A 74 15.80 5.23 -7.59
N TYR A 75 14.68 5.86 -7.94
CA TYR A 75 13.38 5.21 -8.17
C TYR A 75 13.27 4.43 -9.50
N ARG A 76 14.30 4.47 -10.35
CA ARG A 76 14.32 3.81 -11.67
C ARG A 76 13.91 2.32 -11.67
N PRO A 77 14.42 1.44 -10.79
CA PRO A 77 14.02 0.04 -10.78
C PRO A 77 12.52 -0.15 -10.50
N PHE A 78 11.93 0.67 -9.63
CA PHE A 78 10.47 0.63 -9.37
C PHE A 78 9.65 1.05 -10.59
N ALA A 79 10.13 2.01 -11.38
CA ALA A 79 9.46 2.41 -12.62
C ALA A 79 9.46 1.28 -13.65
N VAL A 80 10.62 0.61 -13.85
CA VAL A 80 10.73 -0.53 -14.77
C VAL A 80 9.87 -1.70 -14.31
N TYR A 81 9.89 -2.04 -13.01
CA TYR A 81 9.03 -3.07 -12.43
C TYR A 81 7.54 -2.83 -12.72
N ARG A 82 7.06 -1.60 -12.55
CA ARG A 82 5.64 -1.26 -12.81
C ARG A 82 5.26 -1.38 -14.28
N ILE A 83 6.14 -0.97 -15.20
CA ILE A 83 5.89 -1.09 -16.64
C ILE A 83 5.85 -2.57 -17.06
N ALA A 84 6.82 -3.37 -16.61
CA ALA A 84 6.87 -4.79 -16.91
C ALA A 84 5.65 -5.55 -16.34
N LEU A 85 5.29 -5.28 -15.08
CA LEU A 85 4.11 -5.88 -14.45
C LEU A 85 2.82 -5.46 -15.17
N GLY A 86 2.69 -4.17 -15.52
CA GLY A 86 1.53 -3.66 -16.24
C GLY A 86 1.37 -4.32 -17.62
N ALA A 87 2.47 -4.46 -18.37
CA ALA A 87 2.47 -5.19 -19.64
C ALA A 87 2.10 -6.66 -19.47
N ALA A 88 2.62 -7.33 -18.44
CA ALA A 88 2.29 -8.73 -18.15
C ALA A 88 0.80 -8.92 -17.79
N LEU A 89 0.21 -8.02 -16.98
CA LEU A 89 -1.21 -8.06 -16.66
C LEU A 89 -2.09 -7.84 -17.88
N LEU A 90 -1.73 -6.90 -18.77
CA LEU A 90 -2.46 -6.67 -20.02
C LEU A 90 -2.41 -7.88 -20.94
N LEU A 91 -1.26 -8.55 -21.03
CA LEU A 91 -1.12 -9.79 -21.80
C LEU A 91 -1.87 -10.97 -21.17
N TRP A 92 -2.01 -11.01 -19.85
CA TRP A 92 -2.78 -12.06 -19.17
C TRP A 92 -4.30 -11.87 -19.30
N LEU A 93 -4.75 -10.61 -19.39
CA LEU A 93 -6.17 -10.28 -19.57
C LEU A 93 -6.64 -10.41 -21.03
N ALA A 94 -5.73 -10.26 -22.00
CA ALA A 94 -5.99 -10.40 -23.43
C ALA A 94 -6.14 -11.87 -23.85
#